data_AF-A0A357B1H1-F1
#
_entry.id   AF-A0A357B1H1-F1
#
_cell.length_a   1.000
_cell.length_b   1.000
_cell.length_c   1.000
_cell.angle_alpha   90.00
_cell.angle_beta   90.00
_cell.angle_gamma   90.00
#
_symmetry.space_group_name_H-M   'P 1'
#
loop_
_entity.id
_entity.type
_entity.pdbx_description
1 polymer ?
#
loop_
_entity_poly.entity_id
_entity_poly.type
_entity_poly.pdbx_seq_one_letter_code
_entity_poly.pdbx_strand_id
1 'polypeptide(L)'
;MPDNRSSPGELIAALKEMLKAGGALFRFTRDQYGVLTGDDESGIMEALGEREQIIAVLMNLDNKIDSLLEEAGLRRDALPPDAEALRLDIRSALGAVTEIDIAVITHISGRLQKYKDLTIKARNQRHISAYLKSDIAYRENSLDLRQ
;
A
#
# COMPACT_ATOMS: atom_id res chain seq x y z
N MET A 1 -27.58 32.76 22.33
CA MET A 1 -26.92 31.58 21.73
C MET A 1 -25.43 31.85 21.78
N PRO A 2 -24.61 31.05 22.48
CA PRO A 2 -23.17 31.26 22.47
C PRO A 2 -22.64 30.97 21.06
N ASP A 3 -21.81 31.88 20.54
CA ASP A 3 -21.08 31.76 19.27
C ASP A 3 -20.08 30.59 19.43
N ASN A 4 -20.50 29.37 19.10
CA ASN A 4 -19.64 28.19 19.09
C ASN A 4 -18.86 28.12 17.77
N ARG A 5 -18.17 29.21 17.43
CA ARG A 5 -17.28 29.26 16.27
C ARG A 5 -15.95 28.69 16.70
N SER A 6 -15.55 27.54 16.15
CA SER A 6 -14.20 27.02 16.34
C SER A 6 -13.19 28.09 15.94
N SER A 7 -12.15 28.24 16.75
CA SER A 7 -11.20 29.32 16.53
C SER A 7 -10.30 28.97 15.34
N PRO A 8 -9.89 29.93 14.50
CA PRO A 8 -8.89 29.70 13.45
C PRO A 8 -7.61 29.03 13.97
N GLY A 9 -7.28 29.19 15.26
CA GLY A 9 -6.16 28.51 15.91
C GLY A 9 -6.33 26.99 16.05
N GLU A 10 -7.55 26.50 16.26
CA GLU A 10 -7.83 25.07 16.40
C GLU A 10 -7.65 24.32 15.08
N LEU A 11 -8.09 24.93 13.97
CA LEU A 11 -7.88 24.39 12.62
C LEU A 11 -6.38 24.28 12.31
N ILE A 12 -5.61 25.34 12.58
CA ILE A 12 -4.17 25.34 12.36
C ILE A 12 -3.46 24.31 13.25
N ALA A 13 -3.89 24.16 14.50
CA ALA A 13 -3.35 23.15 15.40
C ALA A 13 -3.62 21.73 14.86
N ALA A 14 -4.85 21.44 14.42
CA ALA A 14 -5.21 20.15 13.84
C ALA A 14 -4.41 19.84 12.56
N LEU A 15 -4.21 20.83 11.69
CA LEU A 15 -3.39 20.69 10.48
C LEU A 15 -1.91 20.40 10.84
N LYS A 16 -1.35 21.08 11.85
CA LYS A 16 0.02 20.79 12.32
C LYS A 16 0.15 19.37 12.90
N GLU A 17 -0.86 18.91 13.64
CA GLU A 17 -0.91 17.53 14.14
C GLU A 17 -0.99 16.53 12.97
N MET A 18 -1.81 16.81 11.96
CA MET A 18 -1.92 15.98 10.75
C MET A 18 -0.59 15.93 9.99
N LEU A 19 0.11 17.06 9.85
CA LEU A 19 1.44 17.11 9.24
C LEU A 19 2.45 16.27 10.04
N LYS A 20 2.44 16.36 11.37
CA LYS A 20 3.31 15.56 12.24
C LYS A 20 3.03 14.06 12.06
N ALA A 21 1.76 13.66 12.02
CA ALA A 21 1.34 12.28 11.80
C ALA A 21 1.73 11.79 10.39
N GLY A 22 1.55 12.61 9.34
CA GLY A 22 1.98 12.31 7.98
C GLY A 22 3.49 12.10 7.88
N GLY A 23 4.27 12.96 8.54
CA GLY A 23 5.72 12.78 8.66
C GLY A 23 6.13 11.53 9.44
N ALA A 24 5.34 11.12 10.45
CA ALA A 24 5.56 9.87 11.16
C ALA A 24 5.28 8.65 10.27
N LEU A 25 4.19 8.68 9.50
CA LEU A 25 3.87 7.63 8.53
C LEU A 25 4.95 7.50 7.45
N PHE A 26 5.48 8.62 6.96
CA PHE A 26 6.59 8.63 6.01
C PHE A 26 7.84 7.97 6.56
N ARG A 27 8.29 8.40 7.76
CA ARG A 27 9.47 7.80 8.40
C ARG A 27 9.26 6.31 8.66
N PHE A 28 8.10 5.95 9.22
CA PHE A 28 7.75 4.56 9.46
C PHE A 28 7.82 3.71 8.17
N THR A 29 7.15 4.15 7.11
CA THR A 29 7.09 3.41 5.83
C THR A 29 8.47 3.25 5.21
N ARG A 30 9.32 4.29 5.29
CA ARG A 30 10.70 4.24 4.83
C ARG A 30 11.55 3.28 5.67
N ASP A 31 11.46 3.38 7.00
CA ASP A 31 12.29 2.60 7.92
C ASP A 31 11.88 1.11 7.90
N GLN A 32 10.60 0.82 7.67
CA GLN A 32 10.05 -0.54 7.54
C GLN A 32 10.09 -1.10 6.12
N TYR A 33 10.65 -0.38 5.15
CA TYR A 33 10.67 -0.84 3.74
C TYR A 33 11.30 -2.23 3.58
N GLY A 34 12.39 -2.50 4.29
CA GLY A 34 13.06 -3.81 4.26
C GLY A 34 12.20 -4.94 4.83
N VAL A 35 11.44 -4.66 5.89
CA VAL A 35 10.49 -5.63 6.48
C VAL A 35 9.33 -5.87 5.51
N LEU A 36 8.72 -4.81 4.99
CA LEU A 36 7.57 -4.87 4.07
C LEU A 36 7.88 -5.56 2.73
N THR A 37 9.15 -5.59 2.31
CA THR A 37 9.61 -6.29 1.10
C THR A 37 10.28 -7.63 1.39
N GLY A 38 10.43 -8.00 2.66
CA GLY A 38 11.09 -9.23 3.10
C GLY A 38 10.22 -10.48 2.98
N ASP A 39 10.76 -11.61 3.44
CA ASP A 39 10.07 -12.91 3.46
C ASP A 39 9.43 -13.26 4.82
N ASP A 40 9.65 -12.45 5.85
CA ASP A 40 9.08 -12.66 7.19
C ASP A 40 7.63 -12.16 7.25
N GLU A 41 6.68 -13.09 7.07
CA GLU A 41 5.26 -12.81 7.13
C GLU A 41 4.82 -12.24 8.48
N SER A 42 5.41 -12.70 9.59
CA SER A 42 5.02 -12.21 10.93
C SER A 42 5.47 -10.76 11.11
N GLY A 43 6.72 -10.45 10.73
CA GLY A 43 7.22 -9.07 10.74
C GLY A 43 6.45 -8.13 9.80
N ILE A 44 6.02 -8.62 8.63
CA ILE A 44 5.16 -7.84 7.73
C ILE A 44 3.82 -7.52 8.40
N MET A 45 3.16 -8.52 8.99
CA MET A 45 1.86 -8.31 9.65
C MET A 45 1.94 -7.37 10.85
N GLU A 46 3.01 -7.47 11.64
CA GLU A 46 3.29 -6.53 12.75
C GLU A 46 3.49 -5.10 12.22
N ALA A 47 4.33 -4.93 11.20
CA ALA A 47 4.55 -3.61 10.58
C ALA A 47 3.26 -3.02 9.99
N LEU A 48 2.40 -3.84 9.39
CA LEU A 48 1.09 -3.38 8.91
C LEU A 48 0.17 -2.94 10.07
N GLY A 49 0.14 -3.69 11.17
CA GLY A 49 -0.63 -3.33 12.36
C GLY A 49 -0.20 -2.02 13.00
N GLU A 50 1.12 -1.78 13.13
CA GLU A 50 1.64 -0.50 13.61
C GLU A 50 1.30 0.66 12.65
N ARG A 51 1.37 0.40 11.34
CA ARG A 51 1.00 1.37 10.30
C ARG A 51 -0.47 1.77 10.39
N GLU A 52 -1.36 0.80 10.61
CA GLU A 52 -2.80 1.04 10.76
C GLU A 52 -3.11 2.00 11.91
N GLN A 53 -2.36 1.94 13.03
CA GLN A 53 -2.54 2.87 14.14
C GLN A 53 -2.24 4.31 13.72
N ILE A 54 -1.19 4.54 12.91
CA ILE A 54 -0.85 5.86 12.40
C ILE A 54 -1.93 6.37 11.43
N ILE A 55 -2.43 5.48 10.57
CA ILE A 55 -3.52 5.80 9.63
C ILE A 55 -4.80 6.16 10.38
N ALA A 56 -5.15 5.43 11.45
CA ALA A 56 -6.31 5.75 12.28
C ALA A 56 -6.21 7.16 12.89
N VAL A 57 -5.02 7.57 13.34
CA VAL A 57 -4.78 8.94 13.81
C VAL A 57 -5.00 9.96 12.69
N LEU A 58 -4.48 9.70 11.49
CA LEU A 58 -4.68 10.57 10.33
C LEU A 58 -6.16 10.71 9.94
N MET A 59 -6.92 9.61 9.94
CA MET A 59 -8.36 9.61 9.66
C MET A 59 -9.15 10.41 10.70
N ASN A 60 -8.82 10.24 11.98
CA ASN A 60 -9.47 11.00 13.05
C ASN A 60 -9.18 12.50 12.94
N LEU A 61 -7.94 12.88 12.57
CA LEU A 61 -7.57 14.27 12.35
C LEU A 61 -8.26 14.85 11.11
N ASP A 62 -8.39 14.09 10.02
CA ASP A 62 -9.09 14.52 8.82
C ASP A 62 -10.58 14.80 9.10
N ASN A 63 -11.25 13.90 9.83
CA ASN A 63 -12.64 14.10 10.29
C ASN A 63 -12.76 15.33 11.20
N LYS A 64 -11.81 15.53 12.13
CA LYS A 64 -11.78 16.71 13.00
C LYS A 64 -11.62 17.99 12.19
N ILE A 65 -10.75 17.99 11.18
CA ILE A 65 -10.55 19.13 10.28
C ILE A 65 -11.83 19.44 9.51
N ASP A 66 -12.55 18.43 9.02
CA ASP A 66 -13.85 18.64 8.36
C ASP A 66 -14.86 19.33 9.27
N SER A 67 -15.00 18.85 10.52
CA SER A 67 -15.90 19.49 11.49
C SER A 67 -15.50 20.94 11.78
N LEU A 68 -14.21 21.23 11.95
CA LEU A 68 -13.71 22.59 12.18
C LEU A 68 -13.95 23.52 10.98
N LEU A 69 -13.86 22.99 9.76
CA LEU A 69 -14.15 23.75 8.55
C LEU A 69 -15.65 24.06 8.43
N GLU A 70 -16.50 23.08 8.71
CA GLU A 70 -17.96 23.24 8.70
C GLU A 70 -18.42 24.29 9.72
N GLU A 71 -17.92 24.19 10.96
CA GLU A 71 -18.21 25.14 12.04
C GLU A 71 -17.71 26.56 11.73
N ALA A 72 -16.58 26.69 11.03
CA ALA A 72 -16.05 27.97 10.58
C ALA A 72 -16.73 28.50 9.30
N GLY A 73 -17.63 27.73 8.67
CA GLY A 73 -18.23 28.07 7.38
C GLY A 73 -17.23 28.13 6.22
N LEU A 74 -16.10 27.43 6.35
CA LEU A 74 -15.03 27.38 5.36
C LEU A 74 -15.13 26.12 4.51
N ARG A 75 -14.63 26.22 3.27
CA ARG A 75 -14.51 25.07 2.37
C ARG A 75 -13.04 24.66 2.25
N ARG A 76 -12.78 23.36 2.04
CA ARG A 76 -11.41 22.81 1.86
C ARG A 76 -10.62 23.39 0.69
N ASP A 77 -11.30 24.03 -0.27
CA ASP A 77 -10.72 24.68 -1.45
C ASP A 77 -10.48 26.19 -1.25
N ALA A 78 -10.93 26.76 -0.12
CA ALA A 78 -10.83 28.19 0.20
C ALA A 78 -10.23 28.42 1.59
N LEU A 79 -9.10 27.78 1.86
CA LEU A 79 -8.38 27.91 3.13
C LEU A 79 -7.60 29.23 3.20
N PRO A 80 -7.44 29.81 4.40
CA PRO A 80 -6.46 30.88 4.64
C PRO A 80 -5.04 30.45 4.25
N PRO A 81 -4.15 31.38 3.85
CA PRO A 81 -2.81 31.05 3.35
C PRO A 81 -1.99 30.12 4.26
N ASP A 82 -2.02 30.35 5.57
CA ASP A 82 -1.28 29.54 6.54
C ASP A 82 -1.80 28.09 6.62
N ALA A 83 -3.12 27.91 6.53
CA ALA A 83 -3.76 26.60 6.51
C ALA A 83 -3.52 25.87 5.18
N GLU A 84 -3.53 26.62 4.07
CA GLU A 84 -3.25 26.08 2.75
C GLU A 84 -1.79 25.61 2.63
N ALA A 85 -0.83 26.36 3.17
CA ALA A 85 0.57 25.95 3.21
C ALA A 85 0.74 24.60 3.94
N LEU A 86 0.13 24.46 5.12
CA LEU A 86 0.13 23.19 5.86
C LEU A 86 -0.53 22.05 5.08
N ARG A 87 -1.63 22.33 4.38
CA ARG A 87 -2.30 21.33 3.53
C ARG A 87 -1.40 20.83 2.41
N LEU A 88 -0.64 21.72 1.77
CA LEU A 88 0.32 21.36 0.73
C LEU A 88 1.47 20.51 1.29
N ASP A 89 1.99 20.85 2.47
CA ASP A 89 3.03 20.06 3.14
C ASP A 89 2.53 18.65 3.50
N ILE A 90 1.30 18.54 4.02
CA ILE A 90 0.66 17.25 4.31
C ILE A 90 0.55 16.41 3.03
N ARG A 91 0.08 17.02 1.93
CA ARG A 91 -0.03 16.33 0.63
C ARG A 91 1.33 15.86 0.12
N SER A 92 2.37 16.67 0.28
CA SER A 92 3.73 16.29 -0.11
C SER A 92 4.22 15.08 0.70
N ALA A 93 4.02 15.08 2.02
CA ALA A 93 4.40 13.95 2.87
C ALA A 93 3.64 12.66 2.52
N LEU A 94 2.33 12.73 2.29
CA LEU A 94 1.51 11.58 1.91
C LEU A 94 1.82 11.11 0.46
N GLY A 95 2.19 12.03 -0.42
CA GLY A 95 2.68 11.70 -1.77
C GLY A 95 3.94 10.84 -1.70
N ALA A 96 4.91 11.23 -0.87
CA ALA A 96 6.13 10.46 -0.68
C ALA A 96 5.87 9.06 -0.06
N VAL A 97 4.89 8.93 0.85
CA VAL A 97 4.43 7.62 1.35
C VAL A 97 3.88 6.78 0.19
N THR A 98 3.04 7.38 -0.66
CA THR A 98 2.42 6.69 -1.80
C THR A 98 3.46 6.15 -2.77
N GLU A 99 4.53 6.89 -3.04
CA GLU A 99 5.64 6.43 -3.89
C GLU A 99 6.32 5.17 -3.33
N ILE A 100 6.56 5.14 -2.02
CA ILE A 100 7.16 3.96 -1.35
C ILE A 100 6.18 2.79 -1.38
N ASP A 101 4.89 3.03 -1.10
CA ASP A 101 3.86 1.99 -1.15
C ASP A 101 3.76 1.35 -2.53
N ILE A 102 3.85 2.14 -3.60
CA ILE A 102 3.87 1.64 -4.99
C ILE A 102 5.08 0.72 -5.21
N ALA A 103 6.25 1.08 -4.69
CA ALA A 103 7.45 0.23 -4.78
C ALA A 103 7.26 -1.09 -4.02
N VAL A 104 6.69 -1.06 -2.81
CA VAL A 104 6.36 -2.25 -2.02
C VAL A 104 5.37 -3.16 -2.76
N ILE A 105 4.27 -2.60 -3.28
CA ILE A 105 3.25 -3.33 -4.05
C ILE A 105 3.86 -3.98 -5.29
N THR A 106 4.74 -3.27 -5.99
CA THR A 106 5.44 -3.78 -7.16
C THR A 106 6.31 -4.98 -6.78
N HIS A 107 7.03 -4.90 -5.66
CA HIS A 107 7.85 -5.99 -5.15
C HIS A 107 7.01 -7.24 -4.81
N ILE A 108 5.93 -7.06 -4.05
CA ILE A 108 5.01 -8.15 -3.68
C ILE A 108 4.40 -8.81 -4.93
N SER A 109 3.96 -7.99 -5.88
CA SER A 109 3.39 -8.46 -7.15
C SER A 109 4.41 -9.30 -7.95
N GLY A 110 5.68 -8.91 -7.97
CA GLY A 110 6.77 -9.69 -8.57
C GLY A 110 6.96 -11.06 -7.91
N ARG A 111 6.90 -11.12 -6.56
CA ARG A 111 6.99 -12.38 -5.80
C ARG A 111 5.82 -13.30 -6.11
N LEU A 112 4.59 -12.78 -6.14
CA LEU A 112 3.39 -13.54 -6.49
C LEU A 112 3.46 -14.10 -7.91
N GLN A 113 3.96 -13.31 -8.86
CA GLN A 113 4.16 -13.78 -10.23
C GLN A 113 5.20 -14.91 -10.30
N LYS A 114 6.33 -14.79 -9.58
CA LYS A 114 7.34 -15.87 -9.50
C LYS A 114 6.76 -17.14 -8.89
N TYR A 115 5.96 -17.03 -7.84
CA TYR A 115 5.27 -18.17 -7.22
C TYR A 115 4.32 -18.87 -8.21
N LYS A 116 3.53 -18.07 -8.95
CA LYS A 116 2.65 -18.57 -10.01
C LYS A 116 3.44 -19.35 -11.08
N ASP A 117 4.57 -18.81 -11.54
CA ASP A 117 5.41 -19.46 -12.56
C ASP A 117 6.01 -20.79 -12.05
N LEU A 118 6.47 -20.83 -10.80
CA LEU A 118 6.97 -22.05 -10.17
C LEU A 118 5.85 -23.11 -10.03
N THR A 119 4.65 -22.68 -9.66
CA THR A 119 3.48 -23.57 -9.56
C THR A 119 3.12 -24.20 -10.91
N ILE A 120 3.13 -23.39 -11.98
CA ILE A 120 2.89 -23.88 -13.36
C ILE A 120 3.98 -24.87 -13.78
N LYS A 121 5.26 -24.55 -13.51
CA LYS A 121 6.39 -25.45 -13.80
C LYS A 121 6.26 -26.78 -13.06
N ALA A 122 5.94 -26.76 -11.77
CA ALA A 122 5.75 -27.96 -10.97
C ALA A 122 4.59 -28.83 -11.48
N ARG A 123 3.48 -28.20 -11.88
CA ARG A 123 2.37 -28.90 -12.55
C ARG A 123 2.86 -29.58 -13.83
N ASN A 124 3.55 -28.86 -14.71
CA ASN A 124 4.03 -29.39 -15.99
C ASN A 124 5.09 -30.50 -15.81
N GLN A 125 5.93 -30.42 -14.78
CA GLN A 125 6.88 -31.48 -14.43
C GLN A 125 6.20 -32.78 -14.01
N ARG A 126 5.09 -32.72 -13.24
CA ARG A 126 4.28 -33.92 -12.93
C ARG A 126 3.64 -34.56 -14.16
N HIS A 127 3.46 -33.80 -15.24
CA HIS A 127 2.95 -34.28 -16.52
C HIS A 127 4.05 -34.68 -17.53
N ILE A 128 5.34 -34.68 -17.17
CA ILE A 128 6.40 -35.23 -18.04
C ILE A 128 6.13 -36.71 -18.38
N SER A 129 5.46 -37.45 -17.51
CA SER A 129 4.98 -38.82 -17.80
C SER A 129 3.99 -38.91 -18.96
N ALA A 130 3.25 -37.83 -19.27
CA ALA A 130 2.36 -37.76 -20.43
C ALA A 130 3.15 -37.51 -21.74
N TYR A 131 4.24 -36.75 -21.68
CA TYR A 131 5.15 -36.55 -22.82
C TYR A 131 6.01 -37.79 -23.13
N LEU A 132 6.42 -38.55 -22.11
CA LEU A 132 7.16 -39.81 -22.31
C LEU A 132 6.28 -40.94 -22.86
N LYS A 133 4.98 -41.00 -22.50
CA LYS A 133 4.07 -42.01 -23.05
C LYS A 133 3.68 -41.74 -24.50
N SER A 134 3.62 -40.47 -24.93
CA SER A 134 3.39 -40.14 -26.34
C SER A 134 4.59 -40.47 -27.24
N ASP A 135 5.82 -40.32 -26.74
CA ASP A 135 7.02 -40.64 -27.53
C ASP A 135 7.29 -42.16 -27.63
N ILE A 136 6.89 -42.96 -26.63
CA ILE A 136 6.98 -44.42 -26.71
C ILE A 136 5.92 -44.97 -27.70
N ALA A 137 4.68 -44.45 -27.66
CA ALA A 137 3.63 -44.85 -28.59
C ALA A 137 3.93 -44.46 -30.06
N TYR A 138 4.63 -43.35 -30.29
CA TYR A 138 5.08 -42.96 -31.64
C TYR A 138 6.24 -43.82 -32.16
N ARG A 139 7.13 -44.32 -31.28
CA ARG A 139 8.21 -45.23 -31.70
C ARG A 139 7.71 -46.63 -32.03
N GLU A 140 6.76 -47.17 -31.28
CA GLU A 140 6.19 -48.51 -31.56
C GLU A 140 5.39 -48.52 -32.88
N ASN A 141 4.59 -47.51 -33.17
CA ASN A 141 3.85 -47.42 -34.45
C ASN A 141 4.75 -47.14 -35.68
N SER A 142 5.96 -46.61 -35.49
CA SER A 142 6.90 -46.34 -36.60
C SER A 142 7.73 -47.56 -37.02
N LEU A 143 7.73 -48.62 -36.20
CA LEU A 143 8.42 -49.89 -36.47
C LEU A 143 7.51 -50.92 -37.15
N ASP A 144 6.19 -50.84 -36.97
CA ASP A 144 5.22 -51.73 -37.62
C ASP A 144 4.88 -51.35 -39.08
N LEU A 145 5.22 -50.15 -39.53
CA LEU A 145 5.00 -49.70 -40.92
C LEU A 145 6.13 -50.08 -41.89
N ARG A 146 7.07 -50.94 -41.47
CA ARG A 146 8.24 -51.37 -42.27
C ARG A 146 8.34 -52.89 -42.47
N GLN A 147 7.26 -53.65 -42.26
CA GLN A 147 7.19 -55.07 -42.66
C GLN A 147 6.34 -55.26 -43.92
#